data_AF-A0A2H1WY24-F1
#
_entry.id   AF-A0A2H1WY24-F1
#
_cell.length_a   1.000
_cell.length_b   1.000
_cell.length_c   1.000
_cell.angle_alpha   90.00
_cell.angle_beta   90.00
_cell.angle_gamma   90.00
#
_symmetry.space_group_name_H-M   'P 1'
#
loop_
_entity.id
_entity.type
_entity.pdbx_description
1 polymer ?
#
loop_
_entity_poly.entity_id
_entity_poly.type
_entity_poly.pdbx_seq_one_letter_code
_entity_poly.pdbx_strand_id
1 'polypeptide(L)' 'MASHQFNLEKLKGRDNFASWKFSVRTYLEHEDLWECVQPPSEDDKIDLKRDVKAKAKLILLIEPQNYVHVQDCKTA' A
#
# COMPACT_ATOMS: atom_id res chain seq x y z
N MET A 1 19.45 -1.81 -12.25
CA MET A 1 18.19 -2.31 -11.68
C MET A 1 17.05 -1.63 -12.42
N ALA A 2 16.21 -2.37 -13.14
CA ALA A 2 15.12 -1.77 -13.91
C ALA A 2 14.04 -1.26 -12.95
N SER A 3 13.88 0.06 -12.87
CA SER A 3 12.72 0.70 -12.26
C SER A 3 11.50 0.35 -13.10
N HIS A 4 10.72 -0.65 -12.68
CA HIS A 4 9.44 -0.94 -13.30
C HIS A 4 8.45 0.15 -12.85
N GLN A 5 8.18 1.11 -13.72
CA GLN A 5 7.22 2.17 -13.48
C GLN A 5 5.81 1.62 -13.76
N PHE A 6 5.14 1.12 -12.72
CA PHE A 6 3.71 0.80 -12.82
C PHE A 6 2.92 2.10 -12.89
N ASN A 7 2.07 2.24 -13.91
CA ASN A 7 1.15 3.37 -14.02
C ASN A 7 -0.18 2.99 -13.35
N LEU A 8 -0.21 3.10 -12.02
CA LEU A 8 -1.37 2.76 -11.20
C LEU A 8 -2.23 4.00 -10.98
N GLU A 9 -3.53 3.88 -11.22
CA GLU A 9 -4.48 4.93 -10.87
C GLU A 9 -4.51 5.11 -9.34
N LYS A 10 -4.50 6.36 -8.87
CA LYS A 10 -4.61 6.67 -7.44
C LYS A 10 -6.03 6.47 -6.91
N LEU A 11 -6.15 6.18 -5.62
CA LEU A 11 -7.46 6.08 -4.96
C LEU A 11 -8.13 7.46 -4.92
N LYS A 12 -9.20 7.61 -5.69
CA LYS A 12 -10.04 8.81 -5.71
C LYS A 12 -11.11 8.72 -4.64
N GLY A 13 -11.70 7.54 -4.47
CA GLY A 13 -12.76 7.27 -3.52
C GLY A 13 -13.47 5.97 -3.84
N ARG A 14 -14.74 5.86 -3.47
CA ARG A 14 -15.54 4.64 -3.66
C ARG A 14 -15.64 4.19 -5.12
N ASP A 15 -15.68 5.15 -6.05
CA ASP A 15 -15.91 4.90 -7.48
C ASP A 15 -14.84 4.00 -8.11
N ASN A 16 -13.58 4.15 -7.69
CA ASN A 16 -12.46 3.36 -8.22
C ASN A 16 -11.82 2.42 -7.19
N PHE A 17 -12.41 2.28 -5.99
CA PHE A 17 -11.85 1.48 -4.92
C PHE A 17 -11.62 0.01 -5.31
N ALA A 18 -12.56 -0.62 -6.03
CA ALA A 18 -12.44 -2.02 -6.42
C ALA A 18 -11.24 -2.26 -7.35
N SER A 19 -11.12 -1.44 -8.40
CA SER A 19 -10.00 -1.51 -9.35
C SER A 19 -8.68 -1.13 -8.69
N TRP A 20 -8.67 -0.06 -7.90
CA TRP A 20 -7.50 0.37 -7.13
C TRP A 20 -7.00 -0.74 -6.21
N LYS A 21 -7.89 -1.36 -5.43
CA LYS A 21 -7.55 -2.44 -4.49
C LYS A 21 -6.91 -3.62 -5.21
N PHE A 22 -7.46 -4.01 -6.37
CA PHE A 22 -6.90 -5.09 -7.17
C PHE A 22 -5.47 -4.73 -7.65
N SER A 23 -5.29 -3.55 -8.22
CA SER A 23 -3.99 -3.09 -8.72
C SER A 23 -2.93 -2.94 -7.63
N VAL A 24 -3.29 -2.36 -6.48
CA VAL A 24 -2.38 -2.19 -5.34
C VAL A 24 -1.98 -3.53 -4.75
N ARG A 25 -2.91 -4.49 -4.65
CA ARG A 25 -2.57 -5.84 -4.22
C ARG A 25 -1.53 -6.48 -5.13
N THR A 26 -1.78 -6.52 -6.44
CA THR A 26 -0.84 -7.09 -7.42
C THR A 26 0.52 -6.39 -7.37
N TYR A 27 0.53 -5.07 -7.18
CA TYR A 27 1.76 -4.32 -7.05
C TYR A 27 2.57 -4.67 -5.80
N LEU A 28 1.91 -4.79 -4.64
CA LEU A 28 2.57 -5.17 -3.39
C LEU A 28 3.02 -6.64 -3.41
N GLU A 29 2.27 -7.54 -4.05
CA GLU A 29 2.69 -8.93 -4.28
C GLU A 29 3.94 -8.98 -5.18
N HIS A 30 3.99 -8.19 -6.26
CA HIS A 30 5.18 -8.09 -7.13
C HIS A 30 6.41 -7.53 -6.40
N GLU A 31 6.19 -6.61 -5.47
CA GLU A 31 7.26 -5.98 -4.69
C GLU A 31 7.66 -6.78 -3.44
N ASP A 32 7.01 -7.93 -3.20
CA ASP A 32 7.19 -8.75 -1.99
C ASP A 32 6.95 -7.89 -0.73
N LEU A 33 5.77 -7.28 -0.66
CA LEU A 33 5.35 -6.39 0.43
C LEU A 33 3.90 -6.64 0.89
N TRP A 34 3.18 -7.56 0.25
CA TRP A 34 1.78 -7.82 0.54
C TRP A 34 1.55 -8.30 1.99
N GLU A 35 2.49 -9.05 2.55
CA GLU A 35 2.42 -9.49 3.95
C GLU A 35 2.33 -8.34 4.96
N CYS A 36 2.85 -7.14 4.63
CA CYS A 36 2.89 -6.00 5.55
C CYS A 36 1.50 -5.39 5.78
N VAL A 37 0.55 -5.64 4.88
CA VAL A 37 -0.83 -5.11 4.96
C VAL A 37 -1.83 -6.17 5.40
N GLN A 38 -1.36 -7.38 5.71
CA GLN A 38 -2.18 -8.42 6.29
C GLN A 38 -2.24 -8.25 7.81
N PRO A 39 -3.34 -8.66 8.46
CA PRO A 39 -3.40 -8.70 9.91
C PRO A 39 -2.23 -9.55 10.44
N PRO A 40 -1.37 -9.01 11.32
CA PRO A 40 -0.28 -9.78 11.89
C PRO A 40 -0.83 -10.91 12.74
N SER A 41 -0.20 -12.09 12.66
CA SER A 41 -0.41 -13.15 13.65
C SER A 41 0.34 -12.80 14.95
N GLU A 42 -0.04 -13.44 16.07
CA GLU A 42 0.55 -13.14 17.39
C GLU A 42 2.08 -13.35 17.43
N ASP A 43 2.61 -14.18 16.53
CA ASP A 43 4.03 -14.51 16.44
C ASP A 43 4.81 -13.71 15.38
N ASP A 44 4.13 -12.88 14.59
CA ASP A 44 4.77 -12.16 13.48
C ASP A 44 5.65 -11.02 13.97
N LYS A 45 6.94 -11.11 13.65
CA LYS A 45 7.86 -9.98 13.78
C LYS A 45 7.69 -9.06 12.58
N ILE A 46 7.18 -7.86 12.82
CA ILE A 46 7.08 -6.82 11.79
C ILE A 46 8.49 -6.38 11.37
N ASP A 47 8.84 -6.60 10.11
CA ASP A 47 10.02 -5.96 9.52
C ASP A 47 9.69 -4.48 9.28
N LEU A 48 10.16 -3.63 10.20
CA LEU A 48 9.93 -2.18 10.17
C LEU A 48 10.37 -1.53 8.85
N LYS A 49 11.40 -2.06 8.18
CA LYS A 49 11.88 -1.50 6.92
C LYS A 49 10.91 -1.81 5.78
N ARG A 50 10.37 -3.03 5.75
CA ARG A 50 9.35 -3.46 4.78
C ARG A 50 8.03 -2.74 5.02
N ASP A 51 7.61 -2.61 6.28
CA ASP A 51 6.40 -1.88 6.67
C ASP A 51 6.44 -0.40 6.24
N VAL A 52 7.54 0.31 6.54
CA VAL A 52 7.74 1.70 6.09
C VAL A 52 7.70 1.80 4.57
N LYS A 53 8.29 0.84 3.85
CA LYS A 53 8.28 0.82 2.37
C LYS A 53 6.86 0.58 1.83
N ALA A 54 6.11 -0.35 2.40
CA ALA A 54 4.72 -0.66 2.01
C ALA A 54 3.80 0.55 2.26
N LYS A 55 3.88 1.14 3.46
CA LYS A 55 3.14 2.35 3.83
C LYS A 55 3.41 3.51 2.88
N ALA A 56 4.68 3.80 2.59
CA ALA A 56 5.05 4.89 1.68
C ALA A 56 4.46 4.67 0.28
N LYS A 57 4.53 3.45 -0.25
CA LYS A 57 3.91 3.08 -1.52
C LYS A 57 2.39 3.27 -1.51
N LEU A 58 1.70 2.84 -0.46
CA LEU A 58 0.24 3.05 -0.33
C LEU A 58 -0.13 4.53 -0.35
N ILE A 59 0.57 5.36 0.43
CA ILE A 59 0.32 6.81 0.48
C ILE A 59 0.51 7.45 -0.90
N LEU A 60 1.54 7.04 -1.66
CA LEU A 60 1.79 7.55 -3.02
C LEU A 60 0.71 7.13 -4.03
N LEU A 61 -0.07 6.09 -3.72
CA LEU A 61 -1.17 5.57 -4.52
C LEU A 61 -2.55 6.11 -4.07
N ILE A 62 -2.58 7.12 -3.20
CA ILE A 62 -3.80 7.75 -2.71
C ILE A 62 -3.84 9.22 -3.16
N GLU A 63 -5.01 9.71 -3.58
CA GLU A 63 -5.21 11.14 -3.87
C GLU A 63 -5.13 11.98 -2.59
N PRO A 64 -4.55 13.20 -2.62
CA PRO A 64 -4.34 14.02 -1.42
C PRO A 64 -5.62 14.27 -0.59
N GLN A 65 -6.78 14.35 -1.23
CA GLN A 65 -8.07 14.52 -0.57
C GLN A 65 -8.39 13.41 0.45
N ASN A 66 -7.78 12.24 0.30
CA ASN A 66 -7.99 11.08 1.16
C ASN A 66 -6.92 10.94 2.26
N TYR A 67 -5.91 11.82 2.33
CA TYR A 67 -4.83 11.72 3.31
C TYR A 67 -5.30 11.81 4.76
N VAL A 68 -6.38 12.55 5.02
CA VAL A 68 -6.99 12.65 6.36
C VAL A 68 -7.37 11.28 6.94
N HIS A 69 -7.61 10.27 6.10
CA HIS A 69 -7.98 8.92 6.54
C HIS A 69 -6.77 8.03 6.89
N VAL A 70 -5.55 8.40 6.48
CA VAL A 70 -4.37 7.53 6.56
C VAL A 70 -3.12 8.20 7.12
N GLN A 71 -3.09 9.52 7.25
CA GLN A 71 -1.90 10.27 7.68
C GLN A 71 -1.39 9.89 9.08
N ASP A 72 -2.30 9.48 9.96
CA ASP A 72 -1.99 9.10 11.33
C ASP A 72 -1.78 7.58 11.51
N CYS A 73 -1.94 6.78 10.43
CA CYS A 73 -1.64 5.35 10.46
C CYS A 73 -0.15 5.13 10.73
N LYS A 74 0.17 4.19 11.63
CA LYS A 74 1.57 3.92 12.03
C LYS A 74 2.21 2.85 11.15
N THR A 75 1.44 1.84 10.77
CA THR A 75 1.82 0.72 9.89
C THR A 75 1.23 0.87 8.50
N ALA A 76 1.59 -0.04 7.59
CA ALA A 76 0.96 -0.18 6.28
C ALA A 76 -0.52 -0.60 6.37
#